data_AF-A0A8H8A8N2-F1
#
_entry.id   AF-A0A8H8A8N2-F1
#
_cell.length_a   1.000
_cell.length_b   1.000
_cell.length_c   1.000
_cell.angle_alpha   90.00
_cell.angle_beta   90.00
_cell.angle_gamma   90.00
#
_symmetry.space_group_name_H-M   'P 1'
#
loop_
_entity.id
_entity.type
_entity.pdbx_description
1 polymer ?
#
loop_
_entity_poly.entity_id
_entity_poly.type
_entity_poly.pdbx_seq_one_letter_code
_entity_poly.pdbx_strand_id
1 'polypeptide(L)'
;MNLDNQSFTNSSFISSIVSWIIWCYFQGYFVLIFQKLFYQARKYIAGINEPLKHSTAFLEDKNKISFFLTLLYFIYKICRVYMNFSENFYEILKVSPYNSDKRELKSQFRKIALKVHPDKIVSRDETEFIKLQLVYRVLLNTRQRFAYERLGPLSVEWSNTLSMYQILFKSIKPSIHFYGGILFIFLISNLFKIKPYKEFWHFYGLSVCFTLEILSLVRSGPTFPFNYLFPKKLPFEFLGAIHTFIRFFLLSWSNIEIVLFKRKKVPDVLASSKKINNLSTLLLNETTDLLNMEYSSYINKSIVKNRIKEKIKEVLFKEKMLYENNALKKT
;
A
#
# COMPACT_ATOMS: atom_id res chain seq x y z
N MET A 1 18.93 36.60 -3.64
CA MET A 1 17.54 36.22 -3.97
C MET A 1 17.25 34.71 -3.94
N ASN A 2 18.13 33.85 -3.39
CA ASN A 2 17.91 32.38 -3.37
C ASN A 2 17.55 31.79 -1.98
N LEU A 3 17.72 32.54 -0.90
CA LEU A 3 17.49 32.04 0.46
C LEU A 3 16.01 32.08 0.86
N ASP A 4 15.25 33.09 0.41
CA ASP A 4 13.84 33.26 0.78
C ASP A 4 12.89 32.30 0.05
N ASN A 5 13.22 31.92 -1.20
CA ASN A 5 12.46 30.89 -1.92
C ASN A 5 12.75 29.47 -1.40
N GLN A 6 13.96 29.21 -0.89
CA GLN A 6 14.28 27.93 -0.24
C GLN A 6 13.59 27.78 1.12
N SER A 7 13.52 28.84 1.93
CA SER A 7 12.82 28.80 3.22
C SER A 7 11.30 28.62 3.05
N PHE A 8 10.69 29.27 2.05
CA PHE A 8 9.25 29.15 1.76
C PHE A 8 8.86 27.77 1.16
N THR A 9 9.74 27.17 0.37
CA THR A 9 9.54 25.79 -0.11
C THR A 9 9.74 24.76 0.99
N ASN A 10 10.67 24.99 1.93
CA ASN A 10 10.87 24.10 3.08
C ASN A 10 9.68 24.13 4.05
N SER A 11 9.11 25.30 4.34
CA SER A 11 7.94 25.41 5.24
C SER A 11 6.68 24.75 4.64
N SER A 12 6.43 24.94 3.34
CA SER A 12 5.33 24.27 2.63
C SER A 12 5.53 22.76 2.49
N PHE A 13 6.79 22.30 2.34
CA PHE A 13 7.13 20.89 2.34
C PHE A 13 6.92 20.23 3.72
N ILE A 14 7.39 20.87 4.80
CA ILE A 14 7.18 20.41 6.17
C ILE A 14 5.68 20.37 6.50
N SER A 15 4.94 21.41 6.15
CA SER A 15 3.47 21.46 6.31
C SER A 15 2.78 20.32 5.55
N SER A 16 3.24 20.02 4.33
CA SER A 16 2.72 18.90 3.54
C SER A 16 3.01 17.53 4.18
N ILE A 17 4.18 17.35 4.77
CA ILE A 17 4.57 16.12 5.50
C ILE A 17 3.73 15.98 6.76
N VAL A 18 3.59 17.04 7.55
CA VAL A 18 2.78 17.05 8.77
C VAL A 18 1.31 16.77 8.45
N SER A 19 0.76 17.41 7.42
CA SER A 19 -0.59 17.14 6.93
C SER A 19 -0.75 15.68 6.50
N TRP A 20 0.25 15.10 5.83
CA TRP A 20 0.24 13.68 5.43
C TRP A 20 0.29 12.74 6.64
N ILE A 21 1.12 13.02 7.66
CA ILE A 21 1.21 12.24 8.89
C ILE A 21 -0.11 12.30 9.67
N ILE A 22 -0.68 13.51 9.82
CA ILE A 22 -1.99 13.72 10.46
C ILE A 22 -3.06 12.90 9.72
N TRP A 23 -3.06 12.95 8.39
CA TRP A 23 -4.00 12.19 7.58
C TRP A 23 -3.85 10.67 7.77
N CYS A 24 -2.61 10.16 7.83
CA CYS A 24 -2.35 8.74 8.10
C CYS A 24 -2.91 8.26 9.45
N TYR A 25 -2.81 9.10 10.48
CA TYR A 25 -3.34 8.79 11.81
C TYR A 25 -4.87 8.90 11.87
N PHE A 26 -5.42 9.97 11.29
CA PHE A 26 -6.85 10.25 11.33
C PHE A 26 -7.70 9.36 10.42
N GLN A 27 -7.14 8.79 9.35
CA GLN A 27 -7.89 7.92 8.43
C GLN A 27 -8.56 6.75 9.16
N GLY A 28 -7.90 6.17 10.16
CA GLY A 28 -8.48 5.10 10.97
C GLY A 28 -9.71 5.55 11.77
N TYR A 29 -9.72 6.80 12.25
CA TYR A 29 -10.82 7.38 13.01
C TYR A 29 -12.03 7.70 12.11
N PHE A 30 -11.78 8.25 10.92
CA PHE A 30 -12.84 8.51 9.94
C PHE A 30 -13.59 7.22 9.57
N VAL A 31 -12.88 6.12 9.31
CA VAL A 31 -13.52 4.84 9.00
C VAL A 31 -14.47 4.39 10.12
N LEU A 32 -14.11 4.59 11.39
CA LEU A 32 -14.96 4.25 12.53
C LEU A 32 -16.20 5.15 12.64
N ILE A 33 -16.07 6.44 12.36
CA ILE A 33 -17.21 7.37 12.31
C ILE A 33 -18.18 6.96 11.20
N PHE A 34 -17.68 6.76 9.99
CA PHE A 34 -18.49 6.34 8.86
C PHE A 34 -19.14 4.97 9.08
N GLN A 35 -18.45 4.05 9.76
CA GLN A 35 -19.04 2.77 10.14
C GLN A 35 -20.20 2.92 11.13
N LYS A 36 -20.09 3.81 12.13
CA LYS A 36 -21.20 4.13 13.04
C LYS A 36 -22.38 4.76 12.30
N LEU A 37 -22.10 5.74 11.43
CA LEU A 37 -23.14 6.40 10.62
C LEU A 37 -23.85 5.41 9.70
N PHE A 38 -23.10 4.49 9.07
CA PHE A 38 -23.66 3.45 8.22
C PHE A 38 -24.61 2.53 9.00
N TYR A 39 -24.24 2.12 10.21
CA TYR A 39 -25.12 1.28 11.03
C TYR A 39 -26.34 2.04 11.58
N GLN A 40 -26.19 3.32 11.94
CA GLN A 40 -27.33 4.16 12.31
C GLN A 40 -28.33 4.30 11.17
N ALA A 41 -27.84 4.58 9.95
CA ALA A 41 -28.67 4.64 8.75
C ALA A 41 -29.34 3.29 8.45
N ARG A 42 -28.61 2.18 8.56
CA ARG A 42 -29.16 0.83 8.36
C ARG A 42 -30.24 0.48 9.40
N LYS A 43 -30.06 0.89 10.65
CA LYS A 43 -31.04 0.71 11.72
C LYS A 43 -32.32 1.50 11.45
N TYR A 44 -32.20 2.74 10.98
CA TYR A 44 -33.36 3.58 10.63
C TYR A 44 -34.15 3.03 9.44
N ILE A 45 -33.46 2.53 8.40
CA ILE A 45 -34.10 2.08 7.16
C ILE A 45 -34.64 0.65 7.25
N ALA A 46 -33.89 -0.27 7.87
CA ALA A 46 -34.18 -1.71 7.81
C ALA A 46 -34.48 -2.34 9.18
N GLY A 47 -34.35 -1.59 10.29
CA GLY A 47 -34.58 -2.11 11.64
C GLY A 47 -33.58 -3.18 12.10
N ILE A 48 -32.51 -3.44 11.35
CA ILE A 48 -31.52 -4.49 11.64
C ILE A 48 -30.51 -3.96 12.67
N ASN A 49 -30.36 -4.67 13.79
CA ASN A 49 -29.39 -4.33 14.83
C ASN A 49 -27.93 -4.48 14.38
N GLU A 50 -27.05 -3.75 15.06
CA GLU A 50 -25.62 -3.73 14.79
C GLU A 50 -24.99 -5.11 15.06
N PRO A 51 -24.11 -5.62 14.18
CA PRO A 51 -23.36 -6.84 14.48
C PRO A 51 -22.41 -6.61 15.66
N LEU A 52 -22.17 -7.66 16.46
CA LEU A 52 -21.22 -7.62 17.59
C LEU A 52 -19.85 -7.09 17.13
N LYS A 53 -19.23 -6.21 17.92
CA LYS A 53 -17.96 -5.52 17.60
C LYS A 53 -16.77 -6.44 17.28
N HIS A 54 -16.85 -7.71 17.66
CA HIS A 54 -15.84 -8.74 17.41
C HIS A 54 -16.24 -9.77 16.34
N SER A 55 -17.43 -9.63 15.74
CA SER A 55 -17.88 -10.50 14.65
C SER A 55 -17.06 -10.25 13.38
N THR A 56 -16.88 -11.31 12.58
CA THR A 56 -16.21 -11.24 11.28
C THR A 56 -16.93 -10.27 10.33
N ALA A 57 -18.26 -10.19 10.42
CA ALA A 57 -19.08 -9.24 9.64
C ALA A 57 -18.71 -7.78 9.92
N PHE A 58 -18.47 -7.41 11.19
CA PHE A 58 -18.11 -6.03 11.55
C PHE A 58 -16.77 -5.61 10.94
N LEU A 59 -15.80 -6.54 10.86
CA LEU A 59 -14.49 -6.29 10.24
C LEU A 59 -14.60 -6.22 8.71
N GLU A 60 -15.42 -7.07 8.10
CA GLU A 60 -15.66 -7.03 6.66
C GLU A 60 -16.32 -5.72 6.22
N ASP A 61 -17.34 -5.26 6.97
CA ASP A 61 -18.00 -3.99 6.71
C ASP A 61 -17.04 -2.81 6.89
N LYS A 62 -16.18 -2.84 7.92
CA LYS A 62 -15.11 -1.85 8.12
C LYS A 62 -14.17 -1.77 6.91
N ASN A 63 -13.76 -2.92 6.37
CA ASN A 63 -12.82 -2.97 5.24
C ASN A 63 -13.47 -2.46 3.95
N LYS A 64 -14.74 -2.81 3.69
CA LYS A 64 -15.51 -2.30 2.55
C LYS A 64 -15.67 -0.78 2.60
N ILE A 65 -16.02 -0.24 3.77
CA ILE A 65 -16.15 1.21 3.99
C ILE A 65 -14.80 1.90 3.80
N SER A 66 -13.72 1.34 4.37
CA SER A 66 -12.37 1.87 4.20
C SER A 66 -11.95 1.93 2.73
N PHE A 67 -12.23 0.86 1.97
CA PHE A 67 -11.98 0.82 0.53
C PHE A 67 -12.77 1.90 -0.23
N PHE A 68 -14.08 2.04 0.04
CA PHE A 68 -14.91 3.04 -0.63
C PHE A 68 -14.47 4.48 -0.34
N LEU A 69 -14.17 4.80 0.92
CA LEU A 69 -13.65 6.11 1.31
C LEU A 69 -12.31 6.42 0.63
N THR A 70 -11.46 5.42 0.56
CA THR A 70 -10.15 5.53 -0.08
C THR A 70 -10.31 5.77 -1.59
N LEU A 71 -11.22 5.07 -2.26
CA LEU A 71 -11.55 5.28 -3.67
C LEU A 71 -12.14 6.68 -3.93
N LEU A 72 -13.06 7.13 -3.09
CA LEU A 72 -13.65 8.48 -3.22
C LEU A 72 -12.57 9.56 -3.08
N TYR A 73 -11.66 9.40 -2.13
CA TYR A 73 -10.53 10.30 -1.94
C TYR A 73 -9.56 10.29 -3.13
N PHE A 74 -9.34 9.12 -3.75
CA PHE A 74 -8.56 9.01 -4.98
C PHE A 74 -9.15 9.86 -6.11
N ILE A 75 -10.45 9.72 -6.33
CA ILE A 75 -11.18 10.47 -7.36
C ILE A 75 -11.08 11.97 -7.06
N TYR A 76 -11.31 12.37 -5.81
CA TYR A 76 -11.12 13.76 -5.38
C TYR A 76 -9.71 14.27 -5.70
N LYS A 77 -8.66 13.48 -5.41
CA LYS A 77 -7.28 13.86 -5.69
C LYS A 77 -6.99 13.96 -7.19
N ILE A 78 -7.48 13.03 -8.01
CA ILE A 78 -7.35 13.11 -9.47
C ILE A 78 -8.04 14.37 -9.99
N CYS A 79 -9.27 14.64 -9.56
CA CYS A 79 -10.01 15.85 -9.94
C CYS A 79 -9.27 17.12 -9.52
N ARG A 80 -8.70 17.15 -8.30
CA ARG A 80 -7.90 18.28 -7.82
C ARG A 80 -6.63 18.48 -8.63
N VAL A 81 -5.95 17.41 -9.02
CA VAL A 81 -4.78 17.47 -9.90
C VAL A 81 -5.18 18.04 -11.26
N TYR A 82 -6.29 17.58 -11.84
CA TYR A 82 -6.81 18.06 -13.11
C TYR A 82 -7.14 19.56 -13.09
N MET A 83 -7.79 20.02 -12.01
CA MET A 83 -8.15 21.44 -11.83
C MET A 83 -6.94 22.34 -11.56
N ASN A 84 -5.85 21.79 -11.03
CA ASN A 84 -4.67 22.56 -10.67
C ASN A 84 -3.67 22.73 -11.83
N PHE A 85 -3.93 22.13 -13.00
CA PHE A 85 -3.07 22.37 -14.16
C PHE A 85 -3.23 23.82 -14.63
N SER A 86 -2.12 24.56 -14.61
CA SER A 86 -2.05 25.88 -15.21
C SER A 86 -1.97 25.78 -16.74
N GLU A 87 -2.33 26.85 -17.43
CA GLU A 87 -2.21 26.90 -18.90
C GLU A 87 -0.76 26.71 -19.35
N ASN A 88 -0.56 25.73 -20.22
CA ASN A 88 0.75 25.46 -20.82
C ASN A 88 1.09 26.45 -21.94
N PHE A 89 2.38 26.64 -22.22
CA PHE A 89 2.87 27.50 -23.31
C PHE A 89 2.37 27.04 -24.68
N TYR A 90 2.22 25.72 -24.85
CA TYR A 90 1.62 25.12 -26.03
C TYR A 90 0.11 25.36 -26.13
N GLU A 91 -0.60 25.36 -25.00
CA GLU A 91 -2.04 25.66 -24.94
C GLU A 91 -2.30 27.14 -25.26
N ILE A 92 -1.44 28.05 -24.75
CA ILE A 92 -1.49 29.49 -25.05
C ILE A 92 -1.33 29.75 -26.56
N LEU A 93 -0.39 29.06 -27.22
CA LEU A 93 -0.20 29.15 -28.67
C LEU A 93 -1.17 28.29 -29.48
N LYS A 94 -2.01 27.48 -28.83
CA LYS A 94 -2.95 26.52 -29.44
C LYS A 94 -2.27 25.50 -30.36
N VAL A 95 -1.07 25.06 -30.00
CA VAL A 95 -0.27 24.06 -30.73
C VAL A 95 -0.13 22.78 -29.91
N SER A 96 0.00 21.63 -30.58
CA SER A 96 0.31 20.36 -29.91
C SER A 96 1.78 20.32 -29.46
N PRO A 97 2.09 19.94 -28.20
CA PRO A 97 3.47 19.85 -27.73
C PRO A 97 4.32 18.83 -28.47
N TYR A 98 3.69 17.78 -29.04
CA TYR A 98 4.40 16.64 -29.63
C TYR A 98 4.70 16.80 -31.13
N ASN A 99 3.91 17.60 -31.87
CA ASN A 99 4.02 17.73 -33.32
C ASN A 99 4.38 19.17 -33.77
N SER A 100 4.74 20.05 -32.84
CA SER A 100 5.01 21.46 -33.16
C SER A 100 6.30 21.63 -33.96
N ASP A 101 6.19 21.93 -35.25
CA ASP A 101 7.34 22.40 -36.04
C ASP A 101 7.56 23.91 -35.83
N LYS A 102 8.80 24.39 -36.05
CA LYS A 102 9.16 25.81 -35.95
C LYS A 102 8.32 26.68 -36.88
N ARG A 103 7.94 26.16 -38.06
CA ARG A 103 7.09 26.85 -39.03
C ARG A 103 5.67 27.03 -38.48
N GLU A 104 5.13 26.00 -37.85
CA GLU A 104 3.79 26.02 -37.24
C GLU A 104 3.73 27.01 -36.08
N LEU A 105 4.74 26.97 -35.19
CA LEU A 105 4.87 27.91 -34.07
C LEU A 105 4.86 29.37 -34.55
N LYS A 106 5.63 29.69 -35.60
CA LYS A 106 5.69 31.04 -36.19
C LYS A 106 4.36 31.45 -36.81
N SER A 107 3.67 30.53 -37.50
CA SER A 107 2.36 30.79 -38.11
C SER A 107 1.30 31.10 -37.07
N GLN A 108 1.19 30.28 -36.02
CA GLN A 108 0.21 30.47 -34.95
C GLN A 108 0.51 31.72 -34.10
N PHE A 109 1.78 31.97 -33.79
CA PHE A 109 2.18 33.21 -33.12
C PHE A 109 1.71 34.45 -33.90
N ARG A 110 1.94 34.51 -35.22
CA ARG A 110 1.47 35.62 -36.07
C ARG A 110 -0.05 35.79 -36.00
N LYS A 111 -0.81 34.70 -36.08
CA LYS A 111 -2.28 34.72 -36.03
C LYS A 111 -2.80 35.28 -34.70
N ILE A 112 -2.19 34.91 -33.58
CA ILE A 112 -2.60 35.37 -32.24
C ILE A 112 -2.12 36.80 -32.01
N ALA A 113 -0.88 37.12 -32.38
CA ALA A 113 -0.30 38.45 -32.25
C ALA A 113 -1.11 39.53 -33.00
N LEU A 114 -1.67 39.21 -34.17
CA LEU A 114 -2.55 40.13 -34.92
C LEU A 114 -3.87 40.46 -34.21
N LYS A 115 -4.31 39.60 -33.30
CA LYS A 115 -5.53 39.77 -32.50
C LYS A 115 -5.25 40.58 -31.22
N VAL A 116 -4.14 40.27 -30.53
CA VAL A 116 -3.76 40.84 -29.22
C VAL A 116 -2.78 42.02 -29.40
N HIS A 117 -2.71 42.63 -30.59
CA HIS A 117 -1.75 43.71 -30.83
C HIS A 117 -2.16 44.95 -30.01
N PRO A 118 -1.24 45.59 -29.25
CA PRO A 118 -1.59 46.70 -28.34
C PRO A 118 -2.23 47.90 -29.07
N ASP A 119 -1.86 48.12 -30.34
CA ASP A 119 -2.44 49.17 -31.20
C ASP A 119 -3.95 49.00 -31.46
N LYS A 120 -4.50 47.78 -31.30
CA LYS A 120 -5.92 47.51 -31.53
C LYS A 120 -6.76 47.51 -30.24
N ILE A 121 -6.13 47.37 -29.07
CA ILE A 121 -6.84 47.08 -27.82
C ILE A 121 -6.20 47.87 -26.66
N VAL A 122 -6.83 48.99 -26.31
CA VAL A 122 -6.28 50.06 -25.46
C VAL A 122 -6.27 49.73 -23.96
N SER A 123 -6.98 48.69 -23.49
CA SER A 123 -7.34 48.62 -22.06
C SER A 123 -6.84 47.41 -21.25
N ARG A 124 -6.44 46.27 -21.85
CA ARG A 124 -5.97 45.07 -21.08
C ARG A 124 -4.90 44.18 -21.73
N ASP A 125 -4.58 44.37 -23.00
CA ASP A 125 -3.87 43.34 -23.80
C ASP A 125 -2.34 43.43 -23.78
N GLU A 126 -1.74 44.51 -23.26
CA GLU A 126 -0.28 44.65 -23.23
C GLU A 126 0.39 43.51 -22.46
N THR A 127 -0.17 43.14 -21.30
CA THR A 127 0.37 42.05 -20.48
C THR A 127 0.22 40.68 -21.15
N GLU A 128 -0.88 40.45 -21.87
CA GLU A 128 -1.11 39.21 -22.62
C GLU A 128 -0.19 39.11 -23.84
N PHE A 129 0.06 40.23 -24.52
CA PHE A 129 1.00 40.31 -25.63
C PHE A 129 2.44 40.04 -25.18
N ILE A 130 2.87 40.62 -24.06
CA ILE A 130 4.19 40.34 -23.46
C ILE A 130 4.30 38.85 -23.09
N LYS A 131 3.25 38.27 -22.50
CA LYS A 131 3.19 36.82 -22.18
C LYS A 131 3.31 35.98 -23.45
N LEU A 132 2.60 36.33 -24.52
CA LEU A 132 2.65 35.64 -25.81
C LEU A 132 4.04 35.70 -26.45
N GLN A 133 4.71 36.86 -26.41
CA GLN A 133 6.08 37.00 -26.89
C GLN A 133 7.06 36.14 -26.10
N LEU A 134 6.94 36.14 -24.77
CA LEU A 134 7.77 35.29 -23.91
C LEU A 134 7.59 33.81 -24.27
N VAL A 135 6.35 33.36 -24.39
CA VAL A 135 6.00 31.98 -24.77
C VAL A 135 6.64 31.60 -26.09
N TYR A 136 6.48 32.43 -27.13
CA TYR A 136 7.07 32.16 -28.44
C TYR A 136 8.60 32.11 -28.39
N ARG A 137 9.25 33.03 -27.66
CA ARG A 137 10.71 33.06 -27.50
C ARG A 137 11.24 31.79 -26.84
N VAL A 138 10.56 31.32 -25.79
CA VAL A 138 10.94 30.10 -25.06
C VAL A 138 10.83 28.86 -25.94
N LEU A 139 9.73 28.71 -26.68
CA LEU A 139 9.53 27.54 -27.54
C LEU A 139 10.45 27.51 -28.76
N LEU A 140 10.91 28.67 -29.23
CA LEU A 140 11.82 28.78 -30.37
C LEU A 140 13.25 28.35 -30.02
N ASN A 141 13.69 28.61 -28.78
CA ASN A 141 15.01 28.21 -28.29
C ASN A 141 14.98 26.76 -27.79
N THR A 142 15.81 25.91 -28.38
CA THR A 142 15.86 24.48 -28.06
C THR A 142 16.20 24.19 -26.60
N ARG A 143 17.09 24.98 -25.97
CA ARG A 143 17.46 24.79 -24.56
C ARG A 143 16.35 25.22 -23.60
N GLN A 144 15.74 26.38 -23.85
CA GLN A 144 14.65 26.88 -23.00
C GLN A 144 13.41 25.99 -23.13
N ARG A 145 13.08 25.54 -24.34
CA ARG A 145 12.05 24.54 -24.59
C ARG A 145 12.32 23.25 -23.80
N PHE A 146 13.54 22.71 -23.89
CA PHE A 146 13.93 21.49 -23.19
C PHE A 146 13.79 21.60 -21.66
N ALA A 147 14.18 22.74 -21.09
CA ALA A 147 14.04 23.03 -19.66
C ALA A 147 12.56 23.18 -19.27
N TYR A 148 11.81 23.96 -20.05
CA TYR A 148 10.39 24.24 -19.81
C TYR A 148 9.56 22.95 -19.79
N GLU A 149 9.77 22.05 -20.76
CA GLU A 149 9.04 20.78 -20.82
C GLU A 149 9.23 19.92 -19.55
N ARG A 150 10.40 19.97 -18.90
CA ARG A 150 10.75 19.13 -17.74
C ARG A 150 10.50 19.74 -16.38
N LEU A 151 10.67 21.06 -16.27
CA LEU A 151 10.67 21.77 -14.99
C LEU A 151 9.64 22.89 -14.93
N GLY A 152 8.94 23.15 -16.03
CA GLY A 152 7.91 24.18 -16.11
C GLY A 152 8.48 25.61 -16.23
N PRO A 153 7.64 26.63 -15.99
CA PRO A 153 7.94 28.02 -16.30
C PRO A 153 9.11 28.60 -15.47
N LEU A 154 9.29 28.14 -14.23
CA LEU A 154 10.37 28.58 -13.34
C LEU A 154 11.77 28.23 -13.88
N SER A 155 11.87 27.30 -14.84
CA SER A 155 13.14 26.92 -15.44
C SER A 155 13.65 27.90 -16.50
N VAL A 156 12.76 28.73 -17.05
CA VAL A 156 13.06 29.60 -18.19
C VAL A 156 14.16 30.61 -17.85
N GLU A 157 14.14 31.17 -16.65
CA GLU A 157 15.05 32.22 -16.20
C GLU A 157 16.53 31.81 -16.27
N TRP A 158 16.84 30.59 -15.84
CA TRP A 158 18.22 30.08 -15.74
C TRP A 158 18.58 29.08 -16.85
N SER A 159 17.61 28.63 -17.65
CA SER A 159 17.83 27.61 -18.69
C SER A 159 18.85 28.01 -19.77
N ASN A 160 19.07 29.31 -20.00
CA ASN A 160 20.00 29.79 -21.02
C ASN A 160 21.48 29.69 -20.60
N THR A 161 21.77 29.64 -19.30
CA THR A 161 23.15 29.66 -18.78
C THR A 161 23.73 28.26 -18.58
N LEU A 162 22.90 27.21 -18.67
CA LEU A 162 23.30 25.83 -18.38
C LEU A 162 23.33 24.98 -19.65
N SER A 163 24.17 23.95 -19.60
CA SER A 163 24.18 22.89 -20.61
C SER A 163 22.96 21.96 -20.48
N MET A 164 22.58 21.28 -21.57
CA MET A 164 21.45 20.33 -21.56
C MET A 164 21.60 19.24 -20.49
N TYR A 165 22.83 18.74 -20.27
CA TYR A 165 23.12 17.75 -19.24
C TYR A 165 22.84 18.29 -17.83
N GLN A 166 23.26 19.52 -17.54
CA GLN A 166 23.02 20.15 -16.23
C GLN A 166 21.53 20.40 -15.99
N ILE A 167 20.78 20.77 -17.04
CA ILE A 167 19.32 20.89 -16.98
C ILE A 167 18.70 19.54 -16.60
N LEU A 168 19.12 18.46 -17.26
CA LEU A 168 18.61 17.11 -17.00
C LEU A 168 18.93 16.63 -15.57
N PHE A 169 20.16 16.81 -15.09
CA PHE A 169 20.52 16.51 -13.70
C PHE A 169 19.67 17.31 -12.70
N LYS A 170 19.42 18.58 -12.99
CA LYS A 170 18.57 19.44 -12.15
C LYS A 170 17.11 18.98 -12.15
N SER A 171 16.62 18.39 -13.24
CA SER A 171 15.30 17.74 -13.32
C SER A 171 15.21 16.45 -12.50
N ILE A 172 16.30 15.66 -12.45
CA ILE A 172 16.31 14.37 -11.75
C ILE A 172 16.47 14.54 -10.23
N LYS A 173 17.22 15.55 -9.78
CA LYS A 173 17.47 15.80 -8.35
C LYS A 173 16.22 15.80 -7.44
N PRO A 174 15.12 16.53 -7.75
CA PRO A 174 13.92 16.49 -6.91
C PRO A 174 13.26 15.11 -6.87
N SER A 175 13.32 14.35 -7.97
CA SER A 175 12.86 12.96 -8.02
C SER A 175 13.63 12.09 -7.01
N ILE A 176 14.97 12.13 -7.06
CA ILE A 176 15.83 11.37 -6.14
C ILE A 176 15.49 11.70 -4.67
N HIS A 177 15.32 12.97 -4.34
CA HIS A 177 14.95 13.38 -2.97
C HIS A 177 13.59 12.82 -2.55
N PHE A 178 12.60 12.80 -3.45
CA PHE A 178 11.27 12.27 -3.17
C PHE A 178 11.30 10.76 -2.89
N TYR A 179 11.86 9.96 -3.80
CA TYR A 179 11.95 8.50 -3.62
C TYR A 179 12.90 8.10 -2.49
N GLY A 180 14.03 8.79 -2.36
CA GLY A 180 14.97 8.60 -1.26
C GLY A 180 14.32 8.87 0.10
N GLY A 181 13.51 9.93 0.20
CA GLY A 181 12.74 10.24 1.41
C GLY A 181 11.73 9.14 1.76
N ILE A 182 11.01 8.60 0.78
CA ILE A 182 10.07 7.48 0.99
C ILE A 182 10.80 6.22 1.50
N LEU A 183 11.89 5.84 0.82
CA LEU A 183 12.69 4.68 1.23
C LEU A 183 13.29 4.86 2.63
N PHE A 184 13.70 6.08 2.96
CA PHE A 184 14.20 6.42 4.30
C PHE A 184 13.11 6.29 5.37
N ILE A 185 11.88 6.77 5.11
CA ILE A 185 10.73 6.59 6.00
C ILE A 185 10.40 5.11 6.19
N PHE A 186 10.50 4.29 5.13
CA PHE A 186 10.31 2.85 5.21
C PHE A 186 11.38 2.16 6.06
N LEU A 187 12.63 2.57 5.91
CA LEU A 187 13.75 2.07 6.71
C LEU A 187 13.52 2.38 8.19
N ILE A 188 13.18 3.64 8.53
CA ILE A 188 12.85 4.05 9.90
C ILE A 188 11.67 3.25 10.43
N SER A 189 10.58 3.14 9.67
CA SER A 189 9.38 2.41 10.11
C SER A 189 9.67 0.94 10.41
N ASN A 190 10.57 0.31 9.64
CA ASN A 190 11.00 -1.06 9.87
C ASN A 190 11.85 -1.21 11.15
N LEU A 191 12.70 -0.22 11.47
CA LEU A 191 13.47 -0.20 12.72
C LEU A 191 12.57 -0.11 13.96
N PHE A 192 11.55 0.74 13.92
CA PHE A 192 10.62 0.92 15.05
C PHE A 192 9.50 -0.12 15.14
N LYS A 193 9.39 -1.04 14.17
CA LYS A 193 8.34 -2.08 14.08
C LYS A 193 6.90 -1.55 14.14
N ILE A 194 6.68 -0.25 13.89
CA ILE A 194 5.37 0.41 14.04
C ILE A 194 4.35 -0.15 13.04
N LYS A 195 4.81 -0.50 11.83
CA LYS A 195 4.13 -1.36 10.84
C LYS A 195 5.21 -1.93 9.91
N PRO A 196 5.43 -3.25 9.84
CA PRO A 196 6.40 -3.79 8.90
C PRO A 196 5.88 -3.64 7.47
N TYR A 197 6.30 -2.60 6.75
CA TYR A 197 6.13 -2.49 5.29
C TYR A 197 7.02 -3.53 4.59
N LYS A 198 6.64 -4.79 4.71
CA LYS A 198 7.36 -5.95 4.15
C LYS A 198 6.71 -6.48 2.88
N GLU A 199 5.69 -5.79 2.39
CA GLU A 199 4.95 -6.23 1.22
C GLU A 199 5.70 -5.80 -0.04
N PHE A 200 6.18 -6.80 -0.78
CA PHE A 200 6.84 -6.70 -2.08
C PHE A 200 6.18 -5.67 -3.02
N TRP A 201 4.85 -5.59 -2.99
CA TRP A 201 4.07 -4.69 -3.84
C TRP A 201 4.36 -3.20 -3.65
N HIS A 202 4.73 -2.75 -2.45
CA HIS A 202 5.09 -1.36 -2.22
C HIS A 202 6.37 -1.00 -2.97
N PHE A 203 7.40 -1.87 -2.91
CA PHE A 203 8.65 -1.68 -3.63
C PHE A 203 8.47 -1.81 -5.14
N TYR A 204 7.66 -2.78 -5.58
CA TYR A 204 7.33 -2.94 -6.99
C TYR A 204 6.63 -1.71 -7.56
N GLY A 205 5.58 -1.22 -6.88
CA GLY A 205 4.85 -0.02 -7.31
C GLY A 205 5.74 1.23 -7.35
N LEU A 206 6.60 1.40 -6.35
CA LEU A 206 7.60 2.48 -6.33
C LEU A 206 8.59 2.36 -7.49
N SER A 207 9.11 1.16 -7.77
CA SER A 207 10.05 0.91 -8.86
C SER A 207 9.42 1.20 -10.23
N VAL A 208 8.20 0.72 -10.46
CA VAL A 208 7.45 1.00 -11.71
C VAL A 208 7.21 2.51 -11.86
N CYS A 209 6.77 3.21 -10.83
CA CYS A 209 6.56 4.66 -10.93
C CYS A 209 7.88 5.43 -11.16
N PHE A 210 8.96 5.02 -10.48
CA PHE A 210 10.29 5.62 -10.66
C PHE A 210 10.80 5.45 -12.09
N THR A 211 10.69 4.24 -12.65
CA THR A 211 11.09 3.98 -14.04
C THR A 211 10.26 4.79 -15.04
N LEU A 212 8.95 4.90 -14.83
CA LEU A 212 8.06 5.74 -15.65
C LEU A 212 8.41 7.23 -15.55
N GLU A 213 8.79 7.70 -14.37
CA GLU A 213 9.21 9.08 -14.14
C GLU A 213 10.51 9.41 -14.86
N ILE A 214 11.54 8.57 -14.72
CA ILE A 214 12.81 8.74 -15.43
C ILE A 214 12.59 8.64 -16.94
N LEU A 215 11.75 7.72 -17.42
CA LEU A 215 11.43 7.60 -18.84
C LEU A 215 10.80 8.89 -19.38
N SER A 216 9.85 9.50 -18.65
CA SER A 216 9.22 10.76 -19.05
C SER A 216 10.16 11.97 -18.91
N LEU A 217 11.16 11.93 -18.03
CA LEU A 217 12.18 12.99 -17.94
C LEU A 217 13.21 12.90 -19.07
N VAL A 218 13.59 11.69 -19.47
CA VAL A 218 14.57 11.48 -20.55
C VAL A 218 13.91 11.70 -21.91
N ARG A 219 12.70 11.20 -22.12
CA ARG A 219 11.98 11.24 -23.41
C ARG A 219 11.11 12.50 -23.53
N SER A 220 11.17 13.18 -24.68
CA SER A 220 10.32 14.34 -25.00
C SER A 220 8.95 13.99 -25.61
N GLY A 221 8.63 12.70 -25.72
CA GLY A 221 7.42 12.20 -26.38
C GLY A 221 6.40 11.63 -25.38
N PRO A 222 5.16 11.36 -25.84
CA PRO A 222 4.11 10.85 -24.97
C PRO A 222 4.49 9.46 -24.45
N THR A 223 4.45 9.26 -23.14
CA THR A 223 4.64 7.95 -22.51
C THR A 223 3.28 7.31 -22.21
N PHE A 224 3.12 6.03 -22.60
CA PHE A 224 1.96 5.23 -22.25
C PHE A 224 2.09 4.75 -20.78
N PRO A 225 1.01 4.72 -19.96
CA PRO A 225 -0.40 4.98 -20.29
C PRO A 225 -0.83 6.45 -20.11
N PHE A 226 0.07 7.35 -19.73
CA PHE A 226 -0.31 8.69 -19.28
C PHE A 226 -0.83 9.60 -20.39
N ASN A 227 -0.43 9.37 -21.65
CA ASN A 227 -1.04 10.06 -22.78
C ASN A 227 -2.56 9.81 -22.89
N TYR A 228 -3.05 8.68 -22.41
CA TYR A 228 -4.49 8.38 -22.34
C TYR A 228 -5.17 9.11 -21.18
N LEU A 229 -4.50 9.21 -20.03
CA LEU A 229 -5.06 9.80 -18.81
C LEU A 229 -5.01 11.33 -18.82
N PHE A 230 -3.96 11.91 -19.43
CA PHE A 230 -3.70 13.35 -19.47
C PHE A 230 -3.27 13.76 -20.90
N PRO A 231 -4.23 13.93 -21.83
CA PRO A 231 -3.91 14.31 -23.19
C PRO A 231 -3.25 15.69 -23.24
N LYS A 232 -2.20 15.82 -24.06
CA LYS A 232 -1.47 17.08 -24.34
C LYS A 232 -0.76 17.75 -23.15
N LYS A 233 -0.57 17.02 -22.04
CA LYS A 233 0.14 17.53 -20.85
C LYS A 233 1.64 17.29 -20.92
N LEU A 234 2.41 18.14 -20.23
CA LEU A 234 3.87 18.18 -20.25
C LEU A 234 4.51 17.28 -19.18
N PRO A 235 5.78 16.87 -19.36
CA PRO A 235 6.50 16.04 -18.38
C PRO A 235 6.51 16.57 -16.94
N PHE A 236 6.58 17.90 -16.74
CA PHE A 236 6.57 18.47 -15.38
C PHE A 236 5.21 18.36 -14.68
N GLU A 237 4.11 18.49 -15.43
CA GLU A 237 2.75 18.32 -14.92
C GLU A 237 2.50 16.87 -14.53
N PHE A 238 3.02 15.96 -15.37
CA PHE A 238 3.02 14.53 -15.13
C PHE A 238 3.77 14.15 -13.84
N LEU A 239 4.91 14.78 -13.56
CA LEU A 239 5.70 14.56 -12.35
C LEU A 239 4.87 14.77 -11.07
N GLY A 240 4.12 15.88 -11.02
CA GLY A 240 3.24 16.19 -9.89
C GLY A 240 2.10 15.17 -9.74
N ALA A 241 1.56 14.69 -10.85
CA ALA A 241 0.53 13.65 -10.84
C ALA A 241 1.07 12.30 -10.33
N ILE A 242 2.25 11.86 -10.77
CA ILE A 242 2.90 10.63 -10.27
C ILE A 242 3.14 10.71 -8.77
N HIS A 243 3.74 11.79 -8.28
CA HIS A 243 4.05 11.90 -6.85
C HIS A 243 2.78 11.89 -6.00
N THR A 244 1.70 12.49 -6.49
CA THR A 244 0.37 12.42 -5.85
C THR A 244 -0.18 10.99 -5.87
N PHE A 245 -0.06 10.30 -7.00
CA PHE A 245 -0.45 8.90 -7.16
C PHE A 245 0.33 7.99 -6.22
N ILE A 246 1.64 8.15 -6.08
CA ILE A 246 2.48 7.36 -5.17
C ILE A 246 2.06 7.57 -3.72
N ARG A 247 1.90 8.82 -3.28
CA ARG A 247 1.45 9.11 -1.90
C ARG A 247 0.11 8.43 -1.60
N PHE A 248 -0.79 8.46 -2.58
CA PHE A 248 -2.07 7.76 -2.48
C PHE A 248 -1.90 6.24 -2.47
N PHE A 249 -1.09 5.69 -3.38
CA PHE A 249 -0.82 4.26 -3.50
C PHE A 249 -0.26 3.72 -2.18
N LEU A 250 0.74 4.38 -1.60
CA LEU A 250 1.34 4.00 -0.32
C LEU A 250 0.35 4.03 0.85
N LEU A 251 -0.55 5.02 0.87
CA LEU A 251 -1.57 5.13 1.91
C LEU A 251 -2.67 4.06 1.78
N SER A 252 -3.06 3.80 0.53
CA SER A 252 -4.27 3.05 0.18
C SER A 252 -4.02 1.56 0.04
N TRP A 253 -2.80 1.17 -0.31
CA TRP A 253 -2.46 -0.24 -0.58
C TRP A 253 -2.77 -1.13 0.62
N SER A 254 -2.49 -0.67 1.84
CA SER A 254 -2.82 -1.42 3.05
C SER A 254 -4.32 -1.75 3.18
N ASN A 255 -5.22 -0.86 2.73
CA ASN A 255 -6.66 -1.11 2.75
C ASN A 255 -7.09 -2.04 1.61
N ILE A 256 -6.50 -1.87 0.43
CA ILE A 256 -6.78 -2.67 -0.77
C ILE A 256 -6.32 -4.11 -0.56
N GLU A 257 -5.13 -4.31 0.01
CA GLU A 257 -4.55 -5.62 0.23
C GLU A 257 -5.45 -6.52 1.09
N ILE A 258 -6.03 -5.97 2.16
CA ILE A 258 -6.93 -6.72 3.07
C ILE A 258 -8.20 -7.19 2.36
N VAL A 259 -8.70 -6.41 1.39
CA VAL A 259 -9.93 -6.72 0.63
C VAL A 259 -9.62 -7.69 -0.52
N LEU A 260 -8.54 -7.44 -1.26
CA LEU A 260 -8.17 -8.18 -2.47
C LEU A 260 -7.55 -9.54 -2.13
N PHE A 261 -6.64 -9.54 -1.15
CA PHE A 261 -5.99 -10.73 -0.62
C PHE A 261 -6.54 -10.98 0.77
N LYS A 262 -7.75 -11.58 0.83
CA LYS A 262 -8.30 -12.09 2.09
C LYS A 262 -7.29 -13.10 2.62
N ARG A 263 -6.39 -12.67 3.52
CA ARG A 263 -5.38 -13.55 4.12
C ARG A 263 -6.16 -14.69 4.75
N LYS A 264 -6.16 -15.86 4.09
CA LYS A 264 -6.50 -17.10 4.76
C LYS A 264 -5.55 -17.12 5.96
N LYS A 265 -6.10 -17.26 7.17
CA LYS A 265 -5.27 -17.48 8.35
C LYS A 265 -4.47 -18.73 8.04
N VAL A 266 -3.25 -18.57 7.55
CA VAL A 266 -2.31 -19.67 7.43
C VAL A 266 -2.14 -20.13 8.88
N PRO A 267 -2.56 -21.35 9.24
CA PRO A 267 -2.40 -21.82 10.59
C PRO A 267 -0.92 -21.68 10.91
N ASP A 268 -0.61 -20.92 11.95
CA ASP A 268 0.76 -20.70 12.38
C ASP A 268 1.34 -22.07 12.72
N VAL A 269 2.16 -22.61 11.81
CA VAL A 269 2.59 -24.02 11.85
C VAL A 269 3.32 -24.30 13.16
N LEU A 270 4.00 -23.30 13.70
CA LEU A 270 4.67 -23.37 14.99
C LEU A 270 3.68 -23.43 16.17
N ALA A 271 2.60 -22.66 16.15
CA ALA A 271 1.60 -22.67 17.21
C ALA A 271 0.73 -23.95 17.14
N SER A 272 0.36 -24.37 15.94
CA SER A 272 -0.36 -25.61 15.69
C SER A 272 0.47 -26.83 16.07
N SER A 273 1.76 -26.86 15.72
CA SER A 273 2.67 -27.95 16.14
C SER A 273 2.87 -27.99 17.64
N LYS A 274 3.03 -26.84 18.32
CA LYS A 274 3.06 -26.81 19.80
C LYS A 274 1.78 -27.35 20.43
N LYS A 275 0.61 -27.00 19.89
CA LYS A 275 -0.67 -27.54 20.36
C LYS A 275 -0.77 -29.05 20.15
N ILE A 276 -0.40 -29.54 18.96
CA ILE A 276 -0.40 -30.98 18.65
C ILE A 276 0.58 -31.72 19.55
N ASN A 277 1.78 -31.18 19.76
CA ASN A 277 2.79 -31.79 20.64
C ASN A 277 2.27 -31.90 22.08
N ASN A 278 1.71 -30.82 22.63
CA ASN A 278 1.12 -30.83 23.97
C ASN A 278 -0.03 -31.86 24.08
N LEU A 279 -0.87 -31.94 23.05
CA LEU A 279 -1.98 -32.89 23.02
C LEU A 279 -1.47 -34.34 22.92
N SER A 280 -0.40 -34.58 22.14
CA SER A 280 0.24 -35.89 22.04
C SER A 280 0.90 -36.31 23.36
N THR A 281 1.51 -35.39 24.10
CA THR A 281 2.09 -35.68 25.42
C THR A 281 1.01 -35.97 26.46
N LEU A 282 -0.12 -35.27 26.40
CA LEU A 282 -1.27 -35.54 27.28
C LEU A 282 -1.86 -36.91 27.02
N LEU A 283 -2.08 -37.26 25.74
CA LEU A 283 -2.57 -38.59 25.36
C LEU A 283 -1.59 -39.70 25.76
N LEU A 284 -0.29 -39.49 25.57
CA LEU A 284 0.72 -40.46 26.02
C LEU A 284 0.63 -40.69 27.54
N ASN A 285 0.56 -39.61 28.34
CA ASN A 285 0.43 -39.73 29.79
C ASN A 285 -0.84 -40.48 30.19
N GLU A 286 -1.99 -40.14 29.59
CA GLU A 286 -3.26 -40.80 29.86
C GLU A 286 -3.21 -42.29 29.48
N THR A 287 -2.61 -42.64 28.34
CA THR A 287 -2.42 -44.05 27.96
C THR A 287 -1.48 -44.79 28.91
N THR A 288 -0.40 -44.15 29.38
CA THR A 288 0.49 -44.78 30.37
C THR A 288 -0.20 -44.97 31.71
N ASP A 289 -1.03 -44.03 32.14
CA ASP A 289 -1.80 -44.14 33.37
C ASP A 289 -2.85 -45.24 33.27
N LEU A 290 -3.55 -45.35 32.14
CA LEU A 290 -4.49 -46.44 31.87
C LEU A 290 -3.78 -47.80 31.88
N LEU A 291 -2.63 -47.92 31.22
CA LEU A 291 -1.82 -49.14 31.26
C LEU A 291 -1.39 -49.46 32.70
N ASN A 292 -0.90 -48.47 33.45
CA ASN A 292 -0.53 -48.67 34.85
C ASN A 292 -1.72 -49.13 35.71
N MET A 293 -2.94 -48.61 35.46
CA MET A 293 -4.16 -49.05 36.12
C MET A 293 -4.51 -50.51 35.75
N GLU A 294 -4.43 -50.89 34.48
CA GLU A 294 -4.65 -52.28 34.05
C GLU A 294 -3.62 -53.24 34.67
N TYR A 295 -2.34 -52.87 34.63
CA TYR A 295 -1.25 -53.67 35.16
C TYR A 295 -1.13 -53.64 36.69
N SER A 296 -1.76 -52.68 37.38
CA SER A 296 -1.76 -52.58 38.86
C SER A 296 -2.22 -53.87 39.54
N SER A 297 -3.17 -54.57 38.93
CA SER A 297 -3.69 -55.86 39.39
C SER A 297 -2.65 -56.99 39.33
N TYR A 298 -1.64 -56.86 38.46
CA TYR A 298 -0.57 -57.85 38.23
C TYR A 298 0.76 -57.47 38.88
N ILE A 299 0.97 -56.20 39.24
CA ILE A 299 2.21 -55.69 39.84
C ILE A 299 2.50 -56.35 41.20
N ASN A 300 1.47 -56.76 41.95
CA ASN A 300 1.65 -57.44 43.23
C ASN A 300 1.92 -58.94 43.04
N LYS A 301 3.08 -59.24 42.43
CA LYS A 301 3.56 -60.57 42.03
C LYS A 301 3.56 -61.58 43.19
N SER A 302 3.75 -61.11 44.43
CA SER A 302 3.68 -61.92 45.66
C SER A 302 2.27 -62.41 45.98
N ILE A 303 1.27 -61.55 45.84
CA ILE A 303 -0.15 -61.87 46.10
C ILE A 303 -0.66 -62.84 45.03
N VAL A 304 -0.37 -62.58 43.75
CA VAL A 304 -0.78 -63.47 42.65
C VAL A 304 -0.11 -64.84 42.78
N LYS A 305 1.19 -64.88 43.10
CA LYS A 305 1.92 -66.14 43.34
C LYS A 305 1.36 -66.92 44.53
N ASN A 306 1.01 -66.24 45.62
CA ASN A 306 0.39 -66.88 46.79
C ASN A 306 -1.01 -67.42 46.46
N ARG A 307 -1.82 -66.66 45.72
CA ARG A 307 -3.17 -67.06 45.29
C ARG A 307 -3.15 -68.26 44.35
N ILE A 308 -2.17 -68.32 43.45
CA ILE A 308 -1.94 -69.48 42.57
C ILE A 308 -1.46 -70.67 43.39
N LYS A 309 -0.54 -70.47 44.35
CA LYS A 309 -0.05 -71.53 45.24
C LYS A 309 -1.15 -72.12 46.12
N GLU A 310 -2.07 -71.30 46.62
CA GLU A 310 -3.26 -71.76 47.37
C GLU A 310 -4.22 -72.55 46.48
N LYS A 311 -4.55 -72.06 45.29
CA LYS A 311 -5.39 -72.81 44.33
C LYS A 311 -4.77 -74.15 43.94
N ILE A 312 -3.45 -74.20 43.71
CA ILE A 312 -2.75 -75.46 43.42
C ILE A 312 -2.82 -76.42 44.62
N LYS A 313 -2.66 -75.91 45.86
CA LYS A 313 -2.83 -76.73 47.07
C LYS A 313 -4.25 -77.27 47.21
N GLU A 314 -5.28 -76.47 46.97
CA GLU A 314 -6.68 -76.92 47.02
C GLU A 314 -6.98 -78.01 45.99
N VAL A 315 -6.50 -77.85 44.75
CA VAL A 315 -6.67 -78.84 43.69
C VAL A 315 -5.96 -80.15 44.05
N LEU A 316 -4.70 -80.08 44.50
CA LEU A 316 -3.95 -81.26 44.93
C LEU A 316 -4.62 -81.97 46.12
N PHE A 317 -5.18 -81.22 47.08
CA PHE A 317 -5.91 -81.79 48.20
C PHE A 317 -7.19 -82.49 47.74
N LYS A 318 -7.92 -81.88 46.80
CA LYS A 318 -9.13 -82.46 46.21
C LYS A 318 -8.84 -83.74 45.41
N GLU A 319 -7.74 -83.75 44.65
CA GLU A 319 -7.28 -84.96 43.95
C GLU A 319 -6.87 -86.06 44.93
N LYS A 320 -6.16 -85.72 46.01
CA LYS A 320 -5.78 -86.69 47.05
C LYS A 320 -7.00 -87.32 47.73
N MET A 321 -8.00 -86.51 48.09
CA MET A 321 -9.27 -87.00 48.64
C MET A 321 -10.04 -87.89 47.66
N LEU A 322 -10.01 -87.57 46.36
CA LEU A 322 -10.59 -88.41 45.31
C LEU A 322 -9.85 -89.75 45.18
N TYR A 323 -8.52 -89.75 45.26
CA TYR A 323 -7.70 -90.97 45.27
C TYR A 323 -7.98 -91.86 46.48
N GLU A 324 -8.04 -91.28 47.69
CA GLU A 324 -8.32 -92.03 48.93
C GLU A 324 -9.75 -92.60 48.93
N ASN A 325 -10.75 -91.84 48.47
CA ASN A 325 -12.12 -92.34 48.30
C ASN A 325 -12.24 -93.45 47.24
N ASN A 326 -11.45 -93.37 46.15
CA ASN A 326 -11.43 -94.41 45.13
C ASN A 326 -10.65 -95.67 45.58
N ALA A 327 -9.66 -95.51 46.46
CA ALA A 327 -8.95 -96.63 47.09
C ALA A 327 -9.85 -97.40 48.07
N LEU A 328 -10.65 -96.68 48.88
CA LEU A 328 -11.62 -97.27 49.81
C LEU A 328 -12.80 -97.97 49.12
N LYS A 329 -13.09 -97.66 47.85
CA LYS A 329 -14.11 -98.36 47.03
C LYS A 329 -13.59 -99.62 46.34
N LYS A 330 -12.29 -99.91 46.40
CA LYS A 330 -11.66 -101.08 45.75
C LYS A 330 -11.26 -102.20 46.72
N THR A 331 -11.46 -102.01 48.01
CA THR A 331 -11.47 -103.04 49.07
C THR A 331 -12.90 -103.38 49.42
#